data_AF-A0A090YAB1-F1
#
_entry.id   AF-A0A090YAB1-F1
#
_cell.length_a   1.000
_cell.length_b   1.000
_cell.length_c   1.000
_cell.angle_alpha   90.00
_cell.angle_beta   90.00
_cell.angle_gamma   90.00
#
_symmetry.space_group_name_H-M   'P 1'
#
loop_
_entity.id
_entity.type
_entity.pdbx_description
1 polymer ?
#
loop_
_entity_poly.entity_id
_entity_poly.type
_entity_poly.pdbx_seq_one_letter_code
_entity_poly.pdbx_strand_id
1 'polypeptide(L)'
;MKREHKIFPLKDNISILVMGEDNSETRAEEYEKNARSDALMLATINKDNASINLVSIPRDTRVYLPMKEKEDKIAHAHVFSRIDGTIDTVEKFLDVPVDYYIKF
;
A
#
# COMPACT_ATOMS: atom_id res chain seq x y z
N MET A 1 -11.35 -1.89 1.21
CA MET A 1 -12.51 -2.66 1.66
C MET A 1 -12.08 -3.43 2.90
N LYS A 2 -12.79 -3.29 4.02
CA LYS A 2 -12.38 -3.94 5.27
C LYS A 2 -12.98 -5.33 5.37
N ARG A 3 -12.21 -6.27 5.95
CA ARG A 3 -12.67 -7.63 6.24
C ARG A 3 -13.77 -7.59 7.31
N GLU A 4 -14.81 -8.40 7.14
CA GLU A 4 -15.92 -8.51 8.10
C GLU A 4 -15.62 -9.43 9.29
N HIS A 5 -14.60 -10.28 9.16
CA HIS A 5 -14.18 -11.24 10.17
C HIS A 5 -12.67 -11.21 10.41
N LYS A 6 -12.25 -11.81 11.53
CA LYS A 6 -10.84 -11.96 11.86
C LYS A 6 -10.15 -12.91 10.89
N ILE A 7 -9.06 -12.44 10.29
CA ILE A 7 -8.22 -13.21 9.37
C ILE A 7 -7.25 -14.12 10.13
N PHE A 8 -7.16 -15.37 9.67
CA PHE A 8 -6.21 -16.38 10.12
C PHE A 8 -5.25 -16.71 8.96
N PRO A 9 -4.00 -16.24 8.99
CA PRO A 9 -3.03 -16.40 7.90
C PRO A 9 -2.74 -17.83 7.47
N LEU A 10 -3.06 -18.83 8.29
CA LEU A 10 -2.90 -20.25 7.95
C LEU A 10 -4.15 -20.88 7.33
N LYS A 11 -5.30 -20.21 7.40
CA LYS A 11 -6.58 -20.71 6.87
C LYS A 11 -7.11 -19.88 5.70
N ASP A 12 -6.97 -18.56 5.76
CA ASP A 12 -7.61 -17.66 4.80
C ASP A 12 -6.67 -17.18 3.69
N ASN A 13 -7.21 -16.77 2.55
CA ASN A 13 -6.46 -16.07 1.52
C ASN A 13 -6.13 -14.66 2.01
N ILE A 14 -4.85 -14.28 1.94
CA ILE A 14 -4.37 -13.01 2.49
C ILE A 14 -3.69 -12.15 1.44
N SER A 15 -3.73 -10.85 1.66
CA SER A 15 -2.98 -9.87 0.89
C SER A 15 -1.95 -9.16 1.77
N ILE A 16 -0.81 -8.84 1.18
CA ILE A 16 0.30 -8.15 1.83
C ILE A 16 0.71 -6.98 0.94
N LEU A 17 0.58 -5.76 1.44
CA LEU A 17 1.10 -4.57 0.78
C LEU A 17 2.58 -4.41 1.12
N VAL A 18 3.43 -4.46 0.10
CA VAL A 18 4.87 -4.26 0.21
C VAL A 18 5.20 -2.84 -0.23
N MET A 19 5.90 -2.11 0.64
CA MET A 19 6.23 -0.70 0.48
C MET A 19 7.74 -0.49 0.64
N GLY A 20 8.37 0.09 -0.38
CA GLY A 20 9.73 0.63 -0.26
C GLY A 20 9.68 2.13 0.03
N GLU A 21 10.38 2.59 1.08
CA GLU A 21 10.61 4.00 1.37
C GLU A 21 12.04 4.41 0.97
N ASP A 22 12.20 5.49 0.21
CA ASP A 22 13.51 6.14 0.07
C ASP A 22 13.73 7.08 1.26
N ASN A 23 14.35 6.54 2.31
CA ASN A 23 14.84 7.29 3.46
C ASN A 23 16.34 7.57 3.29
N SER A 24 16.72 8.42 2.33
CA SER A 24 18.11 8.89 2.25
C SER A 24 18.42 9.81 3.44
N GLU A 25 19.40 9.46 4.28
CA GLU A 25 19.90 10.27 5.41
C GLU A 25 20.27 11.71 5.02
N THR A 26 20.68 11.93 3.77
CA THR A 26 21.00 13.25 3.18
C THR A 26 19.79 14.16 2.97
N ARG A 27 18.55 13.69 3.19
CA ARG A 27 17.32 14.51 3.13
C ARG A 27 16.73 14.80 4.50
N ALA A 28 17.30 14.24 5.57
CA ALA A 28 16.83 14.46 6.93
C ALA A 28 17.08 15.91 7.42
N GLU A 29 18.12 16.58 6.91
CA GLU A 29 18.46 17.94 7.34
C GLU A 29 17.69 19.05 6.60
N GLU A 30 17.16 18.79 5.40
CA GLU A 30 16.33 19.78 4.67
C GLU A 30 14.83 19.44 4.66
N TYR A 31 14.43 18.18 4.85
CA TYR A 31 13.03 17.77 4.69
C TYR A 31 12.63 16.64 5.65
N GLU A 32 12.34 16.97 6.91
CA GLU A 32 11.51 16.15 7.83
C GLU A 32 10.11 15.80 7.28
N LYS A 33 9.78 16.11 6.02
CA LYS A 33 8.40 16.18 5.53
C LYS A 33 8.02 15.31 4.33
N ASN A 34 8.93 14.62 3.64
CA ASN A 34 8.55 13.98 2.37
C ASN A 34 9.28 12.65 2.07
N ALA A 35 9.19 11.67 2.97
CA ALA A 35 9.43 10.28 2.56
C ALA A 35 8.39 9.94 1.47
N ARG A 36 8.86 9.54 0.28
CA ARG A 36 8.01 9.07 -0.82
C ARG A 36 8.04 7.55 -0.80
N SER A 37 6.90 6.90 -1.07
CA SER A 37 6.89 5.46 -1.33
C SER A 37 7.43 5.25 -2.74
N ASP A 38 8.67 4.76 -2.87
CA ASP A 38 9.31 4.58 -4.18
C ASP A 38 9.01 3.22 -4.81
N ALA A 39 8.40 2.29 -4.06
CA ALA A 39 7.82 1.07 -4.62
C ALA A 39 6.56 0.64 -3.87
N LEU A 40 5.47 0.37 -4.60
CA LEU A 40 4.27 -0.29 -4.08
C LEU A 40 4.05 -1.61 -4.83
N MET A 41 3.84 -2.68 -4.08
CA MET A 41 3.50 -3.99 -4.64
C MET A 41 2.47 -4.67 -3.75
N LEU A 42 1.42 -5.22 -4.34
CA LEU A 42 0.45 -6.05 -3.64
C LEU A 42 0.75 -7.51 -3.92
N ALA A 43 1.02 -8.28 -2.87
CA ALA A 43 1.11 -9.73 -2.92
C ALA A 43 -0.21 -10.33 -2.44
N THR A 44 -0.77 -11.29 -3.17
CA THR A 44 -1.91 -12.09 -2.70
C THR A 44 -1.50 -13.55 -2.62
N ILE A 45 -1.70 -14.16 -1.46
CA ILE A 45 -1.44 -15.56 -1.20
C ILE A 45 -2.78 -16.29 -1.26
N ASN A 46 -2.95 -17.12 -2.30
CA ASN A 46 -4.12 -17.95 -2.48
C ASN A 46 -3.79 -19.39 -2.06
N LYS A 47 -4.44 -19.85 -0.99
CA LYS A 47 -4.27 -21.20 -0.45
C LYS A 47 -5.03 -22.24 -1.22
N ASP A 48 -6.20 -21.88 -1.77
CA ASP A 48 -7.07 -22.82 -2.46
C ASP A 48 -6.39 -23.44 -3.69
N ASN A 49 -5.55 -22.65 -4.37
CA ASN A 49 -4.80 -23.09 -5.55
C ASN A 49 -3.26 -23.06 -5.37
N ALA A 50 -2.77 -22.89 -4.14
CA ALA A 50 -1.35 -22.84 -3.80
C ALA A 50 -0.53 -21.86 -4.69
N SER A 51 -1.04 -20.64 -4.89
CA SER A 51 -0.39 -19.63 -5.72
C SER A 51 -0.11 -18.33 -4.98
N ILE A 52 0.91 -17.61 -5.45
CA ILE A 52 1.21 -16.24 -5.03
C ILE A 52 1.15 -15.37 -6.28
N ASN A 53 0.30 -14.36 -6.25
CA ASN A 53 0.23 -13.34 -7.30
C ASN A 53 0.84 -12.05 -6.78
N LEU A 54 1.64 -11.40 -7.61
CA LEU A 54 2.29 -10.13 -7.31
C LEU A 54 1.86 -9.12 -8.36
N VAL A 55 1.40 -7.96 -7.91
CA VAL A 55 1.09 -6.82 -8.77
C VAL A 55 1.91 -5.64 -8.31
N SER A 56 2.80 -5.17 -9.19
CA SER A 56 3.48 -3.89 -8.97
C SER A 56 2.52 -2.75 -9.29
N ILE A 57 2.45 -1.77 -8.40
CA ILE A 57 1.62 -0.57 -8.57
C ILE A 57 2.58 0.59 -8.89
N PRO A 58 2.58 1.10 -10.13
CA PRO A 58 3.47 2.20 -10.51
C PRO A 58 3.24 3.45 -9.64
N ARG A 59 4.32 4.11 -9.22
CA ARG A 59 4.30 5.30 -8.35
C ARG A 59 3.38 6.42 -8.82
N ASP A 60 3.35 6.62 -10.13
CA ASP A 60 2.63 7.72 -10.79
C ASP A 60 1.23 7.29 -11.27
N THR A 61 0.73 6.13 -10.80
CA THR A 61 -0.65 5.69 -11.08
C THR A 61 -1.63 6.74 -10.57
N ARG A 62 -2.52 7.20 -11.45
CA ARG A 62 -3.56 8.17 -11.11
C ARG A 62 -4.72 7.46 -10.42
N VAL A 63 -5.00 7.86 -9.19
CA VAL A 63 -6.00 7.23 -8.33
C VAL A 63 -6.74 8.28 -7.50
N TYR A 64 -7.96 7.94 -7.09
CA TYR A 64 -8.69 8.72 -6.09
C TYR A 64 -8.01 8.58 -4.73
N LEU A 65 -7.66 9.70 -4.12
CA LEU A 65 -7.07 9.77 -2.80
C LEU A 65 -8.12 10.16 -1.75
N PRO A 66 -8.60 9.22 -0.91
CA PRO A 66 -9.73 9.47 0.00
C PRO A 66 -9.52 10.62 0.98
N MET A 67 -8.33 10.74 1.55
CA MET A 67 -7.99 11.77 2.54
C MET A 67 -7.81 13.18 1.96
N LYS A 68 -7.87 13.35 0.63
CA LYS A 68 -7.83 14.65 -0.05
C LYS A 68 -9.02 14.90 -0.96
N GLU A 69 -9.94 13.94 -1.05
CA GLU A 69 -11.14 13.98 -1.91
C GLU A 69 -10.85 14.39 -3.36
N LYS A 70 -9.71 13.93 -3.91
CA LYS A 70 -9.26 14.27 -5.26
C LYS A 70 -8.48 13.15 -5.92
N GLU A 71 -8.38 13.22 -7.24
CA GLU A 71 -7.46 12.40 -8.03
C GLU A 71 -6.02 12.94 -7.93
N ASP A 72 -5.05 12.06 -7.69
CA ASP A 72 -3.63 12.40 -7.74
C ASP A 72 -2.78 11.12 -7.96
N LYS A 73 -1.46 11.23 -7.95
CA LYS A 73 -0.55 10.07 -7.99
C LYS A 73 -0.66 9.24 -6.71
N ILE A 74 -0.69 7.92 -6.82
CA ILE A 74 -0.84 7.01 -5.67
C ILE A 74 0.26 7.21 -4.62
N ALA A 75 1.49 7.55 -5.04
CA ALA A 75 2.59 7.80 -4.11
C ALA A 75 2.40 9.03 -3.22
N HIS A 76 1.49 9.95 -3.59
CA HIS A 76 1.15 11.07 -2.73
C HIS A 76 0.31 10.62 -1.52
N ALA A 77 -0.34 9.44 -1.55
CA ALA A 77 -1.05 8.89 -0.40
C ALA A 77 -0.14 8.78 0.84
N HIS A 78 1.09 8.32 0.63
CA HIS A 78 2.10 8.20 1.70
C HIS A 78 2.56 9.56 2.23
N VAL A 79 2.75 10.54 1.35
CA VAL A 79 3.15 11.90 1.75
C VAL A 79 2.07 12.57 2.61
N PHE A 80 0.79 12.33 2.29
CA PHE A 80 -0.32 13.01 2.96
C PHE A 80 -0.78 12.35 4.25
N SER A 81 -0.73 11.02 4.35
CA SER A 81 -1.28 10.28 5.49
C SER A 81 -0.47 9.03 5.84
N ARG A 82 0.79 8.98 5.42
CA ARG A 82 1.75 7.89 5.71
C ARG A 82 1.17 6.53 5.30
N ILE A 83 1.35 5.53 6.15
CA ILE A 83 0.98 4.14 5.86
C ILE A 83 -0.54 3.99 5.72
N ASP A 84 -1.32 4.56 6.65
CA ASP A 84 -2.78 4.37 6.68
C ASP A 84 -3.45 4.91 5.41
N GLY A 85 -3.05 6.11 4.94
CA GLY A 85 -3.58 6.65 3.69
C GLY A 85 -3.16 5.87 2.45
N THR A 86 -1.97 5.27 2.48
CA THR A 86 -1.49 4.39 1.40
C THR A 86 -2.35 3.12 1.34
N ILE A 87 -2.61 2.49 2.48
CA ILE A 87 -3.45 1.31 2.59
C ILE A 87 -4.86 1.62 2.08
N ASP A 88 -5.51 2.67 2.60
CA ASP A 88 -6.87 3.04 2.20
C ASP A 88 -6.97 3.34 0.69
N THR A 89 -5.95 3.98 0.12
CA THR A 89 -5.89 4.28 -1.31
C THR A 89 -5.75 3.00 -2.14
N VAL A 90 -4.83 2.10 -1.77
CA VAL A 90 -4.62 0.82 -2.47
C VAL A 90 -5.87 -0.05 -2.39
N GLU A 91 -6.46 -0.16 -1.20
CA GLU A 91 -7.68 -0.91 -0.98
C GLU A 91 -8.84 -0.41 -1.85
N LYS A 92 -8.97 0.91 -1.99
CA LYS A 92 -10.02 1.52 -2.83
C LYS A 92 -9.71 1.41 -4.31
N PHE A 93 -8.44 1.53 -4.69
CA PHE A 93 -8.01 1.49 -6.10
C PHE A 93 -8.15 0.08 -6.70
N LEU A 94 -7.74 -0.95 -5.96
CA LEU A 94 -7.75 -2.34 -6.43
C LEU A 94 -9.01 -3.12 -6.00
N ASP A 95 -9.87 -2.51 -5.18
CA ASP A 95 -11.08 -3.13 -4.61
C ASP A 95 -10.82 -4.48 -3.92
N VAL A 96 -9.71 -4.54 -3.18
CA VAL A 96 -9.28 -5.70 -2.40
C VAL A 96 -8.85 -5.26 -1.01
N PRO A 97 -9.03 -6.10 0.02
CA PRO A 97 -8.52 -5.80 1.35
C PRO A 97 -6.99 -5.84 1.36
N VAL A 98 -6.37 -5.11 2.27
CA VAL A 98 -4.94 -5.24 2.62
C VAL A 98 -4.84 -5.79 4.04
N ASP A 99 -4.50 -7.07 4.19
CA ASP A 99 -4.51 -7.73 5.50
C ASP A 99 -3.25 -7.45 6.32
N TYR A 100 -2.11 -7.32 5.63
CA TYR A 100 -0.81 -7.03 6.23
C TYR A 100 -0.04 -6.03 5.37
N TYR A 101 0.97 -5.40 5.95
CA TYR A 101 1.94 -4.61 5.20
C TYR A 101 3.36 -4.89 5.68
N ILE A 102 4.31 -4.72 4.76
CA ILE A 102 5.75 -4.73 5.05
C ILE A 102 6.32 -3.44 4.48
N LYS A 103 7.19 -2.81 5.25
CA LYS A 103 7.84 -1.55 4.91
C LYS A 103 9.34 -1.69 5.11
N PHE A 104 10.13 -1.30 4.13
CA PHE A 104 11.60 -1.34 4.17
C PHE A 104 12.22 -0.12 3.51
#